data_AF-A0A550IAR4-F1
#
_entry.id   AF-A0A550IAR4-F1
#
_cell.length_a   1.000
_cell.length_b   1.000
_cell.length_c   1.000
_cell.angle_alpha   90.00
_cell.angle_beta   90.00
_cell.angle_gamma   90.00
#
_symmetry.space_group_name_H-M   'P 1'
#
loop_
_entity.id
_entity.type
_entity.pdbx_description
1 polymer ?
#
loop_
_entity_poly.entity_id
_entity_poly.type
_entity_poly.pdbx_seq_one_letter_code
_entity_poly.pdbx_strand_id
1 'polypeptide(L)'
;MELRSVEELMDLLHACRGSRNTAGHGGAPVDLHDHALQTAALLRRSRPADKELQVAGLVHVIGQLLRPGDVAGHAEHAADTVRPLLGERVSRLVRLHQDGWEDDPVMEDVQILRQADEASWASGLDAGVLEDWRTVLELVSARHARPRTVG
;
A
#
# COMPACT_ATOMS: atom_id res chain seq x y z
N MET A 1 1.22 16.59 -1.55
CA MET A 1 1.33 16.25 -2.99
C MET A 1 0.19 15.30 -3.28
N GLU A 2 -0.54 15.48 -4.37
CA GLU A 2 -1.67 14.60 -4.71
C GLU A 2 -1.35 13.86 -6.01
N LEU A 3 -1.59 12.55 -6.03
CA LEU A 3 -1.43 11.73 -7.22
C LEU A 3 -2.61 11.94 -8.16
N ARG A 4 -2.34 12.25 -9.43
CA ARG A 4 -3.34 12.53 -10.46
C ARG A 4 -3.46 11.38 -11.47
N SER A 5 -2.53 10.44 -11.48
CA SER A 5 -2.52 9.31 -12.40
C SER A 5 -1.86 8.06 -11.84
N VAL A 6 -2.15 6.91 -12.45
CA VAL A 6 -1.45 5.64 -12.16
C VAL A 6 0.02 5.70 -12.53
N GLU A 7 0.38 6.48 -13.57
CA GLU A 7 1.79 6.67 -13.97
C GLU A 7 2.60 7.34 -12.86
N GLU A 8 2.11 8.44 -12.30
CA GLU A 8 2.76 9.11 -11.16
C GLU A 8 2.88 8.19 -9.93
N LEU A 9 1.87 7.33 -9.69
CA LEU A 9 1.93 6.34 -8.61
C LEU A 9 3.00 5.27 -8.87
N MET A 10 3.10 4.78 -10.11
CA MET A 10 4.11 3.81 -10.52
C MET A 10 5.52 4.39 -10.38
N ASP A 11 5.73 5.64 -10.79
CA ASP A 11 7.01 6.33 -10.64
C ASP A 11 7.39 6.47 -9.16
N LEU A 12 6.42 6.79 -8.30
CA LEU A 12 6.64 6.89 -6.86
C LEU A 12 6.97 5.53 -6.23
N LEU A 13 6.32 4.46 -6.66
CA LEU A 13 6.64 3.09 -6.24
C LEU A 13 8.00 2.62 -6.75
N HIS A 14 8.40 3.02 -7.96
CA HIS A 14 9.76 2.79 -8.47
C HIS A 14 10.79 3.58 -7.67
N ALA A 15 10.48 4.80 -7.22
CA ALA A 15 11.36 5.60 -6.37
C ALA A 15 11.58 4.99 -4.96
N CYS A 16 10.74 4.05 -4.52
CA CYS A 16 10.98 3.28 -3.29
C CYS A 16 12.17 2.32 -3.43
N ARG A 17 12.57 1.97 -4.66
CA ARG A 17 13.68 1.06 -4.91
C ARG A 17 14.99 1.65 -4.41
N GLY A 18 15.76 0.86 -3.68
CA GLY A 18 17.00 1.26 -3.03
C GLY A 18 16.81 1.98 -1.69
N SER A 19 15.57 2.34 -1.33
CA SER A 19 15.26 2.87 -0.01
C SER A 19 15.19 1.72 0.98
N ARG A 20 16.04 1.77 2.01
CA ARG A 20 16.12 0.73 3.03
C ARG A 20 15.44 1.22 4.29
N ASN A 21 14.54 0.40 4.81
CA ASN A 21 14.03 0.56 6.16
C ASN A 21 14.54 -0.60 7.03
N THR A 22 14.83 -0.31 8.30
CA THR A 22 15.15 -1.35 9.28
C THR A 22 13.89 -2.18 9.51
N ALA A 23 13.93 -3.45 9.12
CA ALA A 23 12.93 -4.42 9.53
C ALA A 23 12.82 -4.37 11.07
N GLY A 24 11.61 -4.31 11.61
CA GLY A 24 11.40 -4.29 13.06
C GLY A 24 12.16 -5.42 13.75
N HIS A 25 12.85 -5.09 14.85
CA HIS A 25 13.61 -6.01 15.72
C HIS A 25 14.81 -6.73 15.06
N GLY A 26 15.81 -5.95 14.63
CA GLY A 26 17.18 -6.45 14.39
C GLY A 26 17.40 -7.25 13.10
N GLY A 27 16.44 -7.22 12.18
CA GLY A 27 16.58 -7.81 10.84
C GLY A 27 17.49 -7.00 9.91
N ALA A 28 17.95 -7.63 8.84
CA ALA A 28 18.67 -6.93 7.77
C ALA A 28 17.75 -5.87 7.14
N PRO A 29 18.28 -4.72 6.71
CA PRO A 29 17.47 -3.72 6.02
C PRO A 29 16.85 -4.32 4.76
N VAL A 30 15.53 -4.22 4.62
CA VAL A 30 14.82 -4.67 3.41
C VAL A 30 14.54 -3.45 2.54
N ASP A 31 14.59 -3.69 1.24
CA ASP A 31 14.22 -2.69 0.23
C ASP A 31 12.70 -2.43 0.28
N LEU A 32 12.30 -1.16 0.37
CA LEU A 32 10.88 -0.81 0.47
C LEU A 32 10.06 -1.22 -0.75
N HIS A 33 10.67 -1.24 -1.94
CA HIS A 33 10.00 -1.69 -3.15
C HIS A 33 9.72 -3.20 -3.08
N ASP A 34 10.73 -3.98 -2.68
CA ASP A 34 10.57 -5.43 -2.55
C ASP A 34 9.57 -5.79 -1.45
N HIS A 35 9.62 -5.07 -0.33
CA HIS A 35 8.68 -5.23 0.78
C HIS A 35 7.23 -5.00 0.33
N ALA A 36 6.97 -3.89 -0.36
CA ALA A 36 5.64 -3.56 -0.89
C ALA A 36 5.11 -4.63 -1.86
N LEU A 37 5.97 -5.12 -2.77
CA LEU A 37 5.58 -6.19 -3.71
C LEU A 37 5.25 -7.48 -2.97
N GLN A 38 6.04 -7.86 -1.96
CA GLN A 38 5.82 -9.07 -1.17
C GLN A 38 4.52 -8.98 -0.36
N THR A 39 4.26 -7.84 0.31
CA THR A 39 3.00 -7.61 1.03
C THR A 39 1.81 -7.73 0.07
N ALA A 40 1.87 -7.08 -1.09
CA ALA A 40 0.81 -7.15 -2.09
C ALA A 40 0.60 -8.58 -2.63
N ALA A 41 1.68 -9.32 -2.89
CA ALA A 41 1.63 -10.70 -3.35
C ALA A 41 1.00 -11.65 -2.31
N LEU A 42 1.31 -11.47 -1.03
CA LEU A 42 0.69 -12.22 0.07
C LEU A 42 -0.81 -11.94 0.15
N LEU A 43 -1.21 -10.67 0.06
CA LEU A 43 -2.63 -10.28 0.04
C LEU A 43 -3.37 -10.83 -1.20
N ARG A 44 -2.70 -10.89 -2.35
CA ARG A 44 -3.28 -11.49 -3.55
C ARG A 44 -3.52 -13.00 -3.41
N ARG A 45 -2.68 -13.69 -2.64
CA ARG A 45 -2.85 -15.12 -2.34
C ARG A 45 -3.97 -15.36 -1.33
N SER A 46 -4.04 -14.56 -0.26
CA SER A 46 -5.02 -14.75 0.81
C SER A 46 -6.42 -14.19 0.47
N ARG A 47 -6.47 -13.07 -0.25
CA ARG A 47 -7.69 -12.33 -0.61
C ARG A 47 -7.70 -12.01 -2.12
N PRO A 48 -7.76 -13.03 -3.00
CA PRO A 48 -7.61 -12.84 -4.45
C PRO A 48 -8.68 -11.94 -5.07
N ALA A 49 -9.89 -11.91 -4.51
CA ALA A 49 -10.99 -11.07 -5.00
C ALA A 49 -10.83 -9.59 -4.61
N ASP A 50 -10.14 -9.28 -3.51
CA ASP A 50 -10.06 -7.93 -2.96
C ASP A 50 -8.86 -7.16 -3.54
N LYS A 51 -9.12 -6.41 -4.61
CA LYS A 51 -8.09 -5.60 -5.28
C LYS A 51 -7.72 -4.35 -4.49
N GLU A 52 -8.64 -3.79 -3.72
CA GLU A 52 -8.36 -2.58 -2.92
C GLU A 52 -7.42 -2.92 -1.76
N LEU A 53 -7.59 -4.08 -1.13
CA LEU A 53 -6.67 -4.56 -0.10
C LEU A 53 -5.28 -4.89 -0.66
N GLN A 54 -5.20 -5.56 -1.81
CA GLN A 54 -3.94 -5.83 -2.50
C GLN A 54 -3.18 -4.53 -2.82
N VAL A 55 -3.90 -3.53 -3.35
CA VAL A 55 -3.33 -2.21 -3.66
C VAL A 55 -2.92 -1.47 -2.40
N ALA A 56 -3.68 -1.55 -1.30
CA ALA A 56 -3.27 -0.98 -0.02
C ALA A 56 -1.92 -1.54 0.45
N GLY A 57 -1.72 -2.86 0.33
CA GLY A 57 -0.42 -3.49 0.61
C GLY A 57 0.71 -3.03 -0.32
N LEU A 58 0.42 -2.68 -1.56
CA LEU A 58 1.44 -2.16 -2.49
C LEU A 58 1.85 -0.72 -2.15
N VAL A 59 0.91 0.13 -1.74
CA VAL A 59 1.16 1.58 -1.60
C VAL A 59 1.48 2.04 -0.19
N HIS A 60 1.35 1.17 0.82
CA HIS A 60 1.52 1.55 2.24
C HIS A 60 2.92 2.12 2.55
N VAL A 61 3.96 1.73 1.80
CA VAL A 61 5.34 2.18 2.01
C VAL A 61 5.62 3.60 1.52
N ILE A 62 4.77 4.17 0.64
CA ILE A 62 5.05 5.43 -0.06
C ILE A 62 5.26 6.60 0.92
N GLY A 63 4.57 6.58 2.05
CA GLY A 63 4.68 7.59 3.10
C GLY A 63 6.11 7.81 3.59
N GLN A 64 6.93 6.75 3.54
CA GLN A 64 8.32 6.78 3.99
C GLN A 64 9.22 7.68 3.12
N LEU A 65 8.84 7.91 1.85
CA LEU A 65 9.57 8.79 0.93
C LEU A 65 9.13 10.26 1.02
N LEU A 66 7.88 10.51 1.42
CA LEU A 66 7.27 11.85 1.34
C LEU A 66 7.83 12.83 2.37
N ARG A 67 8.19 12.32 3.57
CA ARG A 67 8.79 13.09 4.67
C ARG A 67 9.85 12.24 5.39
N PRO A 68 11.11 12.30 4.96
CA PRO A 68 12.21 11.64 5.67
C PRO A 68 12.29 12.15 7.12
N GLY A 69 12.24 11.23 8.10
CA GLY A 69 12.35 11.54 9.53
C GLY A 69 11.02 11.70 10.30
N ASP A 70 9.88 11.75 9.62
CA ASP A 70 8.55 11.81 10.25
C ASP A 70 7.88 10.44 10.25
N VAL A 71 8.40 9.53 11.07
CA VAL A 71 7.95 8.12 11.12
C VAL A 71 6.48 8.00 11.54
N ALA A 72 6.00 8.88 12.42
CA ALA A 72 4.61 8.86 12.87
C ALA A 72 3.63 9.34 11.79
N GLY A 73 4.05 10.25 10.90
CA GLY A 73 3.20 10.79 9.84
C GLY A 73 3.19 9.98 8.54
N HIS A 74 3.98 8.91 8.42
CA HIS A 74 4.10 8.16 7.16
C HIS A 74 2.76 7.58 6.69
N ALA A 75 2.01 6.93 7.57
CA ALA A 75 0.71 6.34 7.24
C ALA A 75 -0.31 7.41 6.81
N GLU A 76 -0.37 8.54 7.51
CA GLU A 76 -1.27 9.65 7.20
C GLU A 76 -0.94 10.26 5.83
N HIS A 77 0.34 10.56 5.59
CA HIS A 77 0.79 11.14 4.32
C HIS A 77 0.58 10.20 3.14
N ALA A 78 0.82 8.90 3.32
CA ALA A 78 0.55 7.90 2.29
C ALA A 78 -0.94 7.87 1.96
N ALA A 79 -1.80 7.80 2.99
CA ALA A 79 -3.24 7.78 2.85
C ALA A 79 -3.77 8.99 2.08
N ASP A 80 -3.36 10.20 2.48
CA ASP A 80 -3.77 11.44 1.82
C ASP A 80 -3.31 11.51 0.37
N THR A 81 -2.10 11.03 0.09
CA THR A 81 -1.50 11.06 -1.26
C THR A 81 -2.24 10.15 -2.24
N VAL A 82 -2.68 8.97 -1.79
CA VAL A 82 -3.33 7.97 -2.66
C VAL A 82 -4.85 8.14 -2.76
N ARG A 83 -5.48 8.80 -1.78
CA ARG A 83 -6.94 8.95 -1.68
C ARG A 83 -7.60 9.49 -2.96
N PRO A 84 -7.09 10.54 -3.64
CA PRO A 84 -7.73 11.07 -4.85
C PRO A 84 -7.78 10.07 -6.01
N LEU A 85 -6.81 9.14 -6.06
CA LEU A 85 -6.64 8.19 -7.15
C LEU A 85 -7.26 6.82 -6.85
N LEU A 86 -7.12 6.33 -5.62
CA LEU A 86 -7.44 4.94 -5.21
C LEU A 86 -8.67 4.86 -4.30
N GLY A 87 -9.26 5.99 -3.93
CA GLY A 87 -10.49 6.07 -3.17
C GLY A 87 -10.33 5.92 -1.65
N GLU A 88 -11.47 6.08 -0.96
CA GLU A 88 -11.55 6.20 0.49
C GLU A 88 -11.15 4.90 1.21
N ARG A 89 -11.54 3.73 0.71
CA ARG A 89 -11.22 2.44 1.35
C ARG A 89 -9.71 2.20 1.40
N VAL A 90 -9.01 2.40 0.27
CA VAL A 90 -7.54 2.23 0.21
C VAL A 90 -6.86 3.24 1.13
N SER A 91 -7.29 4.50 1.11
CA SER A 91 -6.79 5.53 2.02
C SER A 91 -6.92 5.13 3.50
N ARG A 92 -8.07 4.59 3.91
CA ARG A 92 -8.29 4.15 5.29
C ARG A 92 -7.42 2.97 5.68
N LEU A 93 -7.30 1.95 4.81
CA LEU A 93 -6.43 0.80 5.05
C LEU A 93 -4.98 1.24 5.27
N VAL A 94 -4.48 2.14 4.41
CA VAL A 94 -3.13 2.70 4.50
C VAL A 94 -2.96 3.57 5.75
N ARG A 95 -3.97 4.32 6.18
CA ARG A 95 -3.88 5.12 7.40
C ARG A 95 -3.81 4.26 8.66
N LEU A 96 -4.69 3.26 8.74
CA LEU A 96 -4.91 2.46 9.95
C LEU A 96 -3.94 1.28 10.09
N HIS A 97 -3.13 0.97 9.08
CA HIS A 97 -2.21 -0.17 9.20
C HIS A 97 -1.14 0.01 10.28
N GLN A 98 -0.78 1.23 10.67
CA GLN A 98 0.19 1.47 11.76
C GLN A 98 -0.47 1.80 13.09
N ASP A 99 -1.52 2.62 13.06
CA ASP A 99 -2.24 3.03 14.26
C ASP A 99 -3.53 2.21 14.39
N GLY A 100 -3.65 1.43 15.46
CA GLY A 100 -4.86 0.67 15.76
C GLY A 100 -5.94 1.62 16.27
N TRP A 101 -7.08 1.67 15.59
CA TRP A 101 -8.28 2.35 16.09
C TRP A 101 -9.34 1.29 16.34
N GLU A 102 -9.96 1.30 17.52
CA GLU A 102 -11.01 0.35 17.86
C GLU A 102 -12.34 0.81 17.24
N ASP A 103 -13.08 -0.15 16.64
CA ASP A 103 -14.44 0.00 16.05
C ASP A 103 -14.56 0.64 14.63
N ASP A 104 -13.56 0.48 13.74
CA ASP A 104 -13.77 0.76 12.29
C ASP A 104 -14.20 -0.53 11.53
N PRO A 105 -15.23 -0.48 10.66
CA PRO A 105 -15.65 -1.63 9.86
C PRO A 105 -14.57 -2.20 8.93
N VAL A 106 -13.47 -1.49 8.65
CA VAL A 106 -12.33 -2.01 7.88
C VAL A 106 -11.29 -2.74 8.74
N MET A 107 -11.47 -2.85 10.06
CA MET A 107 -10.44 -3.36 10.96
C MET A 107 -10.03 -4.81 10.72
N GLU A 108 -10.94 -5.66 10.22
CA GLU A 108 -10.57 -7.01 9.80
C GLU A 108 -9.53 -6.96 8.66
N ASP A 109 -9.81 -6.15 7.63
CA ASP A 109 -8.92 -5.98 6.49
C ASP A 109 -7.60 -5.29 6.88
N VAL A 110 -7.64 -4.37 7.85
CA VAL A 110 -6.43 -3.76 8.44
C VAL A 110 -5.56 -4.81 9.14
N GLN A 111 -6.16 -5.71 9.93
CA GLN A 111 -5.41 -6.79 10.58
C GLN A 111 -4.78 -7.74 9.57
N ILE A 112 -5.43 -7.99 8.45
CA ILE A 112 -4.90 -8.83 7.38
C ILE A 112 -3.73 -8.14 6.67
N LEU A 113 -3.86 -6.84 6.41
CA LEU A 113 -2.77 -6.02 5.87
C LEU A 113 -1.55 -6.06 6.80
N ARG A 114 -1.75 -5.86 8.11
CA ARG A 114 -0.66 -5.94 9.10
C ARG A 114 0.02 -7.30 9.13
N GLN A 115 -0.75 -8.39 9.14
CA GLN A 115 -0.17 -9.74 9.12
C GLN A 115 0.61 -10.01 7.83
N ALA A 116 0.15 -9.51 6.67
CA ALA A 116 0.87 -9.64 5.42
C ALA A 116 2.15 -8.79 5.38
N ASP A 117 2.12 -7.58 5.95
CA ASP A 117 3.27 -6.70 6.13
C ASP A 117 4.33 -7.36 7.04
N GLU A 118 3.91 -7.89 8.18
CA GLU A 118 4.82 -8.60 9.09
C GLU A 118 5.40 -9.87 8.44
N ALA A 119 4.62 -10.58 7.64
CA ALA A 119 5.05 -11.81 6.97
C ALA A 119 5.99 -11.55 5.78
N SER A 120 5.95 -10.37 5.13
CA SER A 120 6.85 -10.08 4.02
C SER A 120 8.31 -10.01 4.48
N TRP A 121 8.61 -9.52 5.68
CA TRP A 121 9.99 -9.50 6.21
C TRP A 121 10.67 -10.88 6.25
N ALA A 122 9.89 -11.96 6.39
CA ALA A 122 10.40 -13.34 6.43
C ALA A 122 10.29 -14.07 5.07
N SER A 123 9.64 -13.46 4.08
CA SER A 123 9.24 -14.13 2.84
C SER A 123 10.26 -13.92 1.73
N GLY A 124 11.05 -14.94 1.42
CA GLY A 124 11.87 -15.00 0.19
C GLY A 124 11.06 -15.30 -1.08
N LEU A 125 9.79 -14.90 -1.13
CA LEU A 125 8.89 -15.22 -2.24
C LEU A 125 9.20 -14.34 -3.47
N ASP A 126 9.13 -14.94 -4.65
CA ASP A 126 9.07 -14.17 -5.91
C ASP A 126 7.72 -13.43 -5.97
N ALA A 127 7.77 -12.15 -5.64
CA ALA A 127 6.61 -11.26 -5.60
C ALA A 127 6.24 -10.69 -6.99
N GLY A 128 6.95 -11.08 -8.04
CA GLY A 128 6.83 -10.52 -9.37
C GLY A 128 7.42 -9.11 -9.46
N VAL A 129 7.15 -8.43 -10.58
CA VAL A 129 7.63 -7.06 -10.81
C VAL A 129 6.49 -6.05 -10.65
N LEU A 130 6.83 -4.80 -10.34
CA LEU A 130 5.84 -3.73 -10.21
C LEU A 130 4.93 -3.58 -11.44
N GLU A 131 5.46 -3.83 -12.65
CA GLU A 131 4.69 -3.71 -13.89
C GLU A 131 3.47 -4.67 -13.94
N ASP A 132 3.52 -5.82 -13.27
CA ASP A 132 2.41 -6.77 -13.20
C ASP A 132 1.21 -6.21 -12.42
N TRP A 133 1.44 -5.18 -11.60
CA TRP A 133 0.43 -4.53 -10.78
C TRP A 133 -0.26 -3.36 -11.49
N ARG A 134 0.26 -2.88 -12.63
CA ARG A 134 -0.31 -1.73 -13.36
C ARG A 134 -1.80 -1.94 -13.65
N THR A 135 -2.18 -3.10 -14.18
CA THR A 135 -3.58 -3.41 -14.50
C THR A 135 -4.49 -3.37 -13.27
N VAL A 136 -4.00 -3.77 -12.09
CA VAL A 136 -4.77 -3.73 -10.86
C VAL A 136 -4.93 -2.29 -10.35
N LEU A 137 -3.87 -1.49 -10.43
CA LEU A 137 -3.91 -0.06 -10.09
C LEU A 137 -4.87 0.71 -11.00
N GLU A 138 -4.82 0.46 -12.32
CA GLU A 138 -5.74 1.03 -13.29
C GLU A 138 -7.19 0.62 -13.02
N LEU A 139 -7.43 -0.65 -12.69
CA LEU A 139 -8.76 -1.16 -12.35
C LEU A 139 -9.34 -0.45 -11.12
N VAL A 140 -8.54 -0.34 -10.04
CA VAL A 140 -8.98 0.34 -8.81
C VAL A 140 -9.17 1.84 -9.07
N SER A 141 -8.24 2.48 -9.76
CA SER A 141 -8.35 3.91 -10.11
C SER A 141 -9.58 4.21 -10.96
N ALA A 142 -9.82 3.43 -12.01
CA ALA A 142 -10.97 3.61 -12.90
C ALA A 142 -12.30 3.42 -12.17
N ARG A 143 -12.36 2.57 -11.13
CA ARG A 143 -13.55 2.42 -10.29
C ARG A 143 -13.89 3.71 -9.53
N HIS A 144 -12.89 4.44 -9.07
CA HIS A 144 -13.04 5.67 -8.27
C HIS A 144 -13.09 6.95 -9.11
N ALA A 145 -12.56 6.92 -10.35
CA ALA A 145 -12.69 8.02 -11.30
C ALA A 145 -14.11 8.16 -11.88
N ARG A 146 -14.96 7.12 -11.78
CA ARG A 146 -16.34 7.16 -12.26
C ARG A 146 -17.17 8.05 -11.33
N PRO A 147 -17.78 9.16 -11.81
CA PRO A 147 -18.76 9.87 -11.03
C PRO A 147 -19.91 8.89 -10.71
N ARG A 148 -20.35 8.83 -9.45
CA ARG A 148 -21.61 8.15 -9.10
C ARG A 148 -22.71 8.84 -9.89
N THR A 149 -23.14 8.23 -10.99
CA THR A 149 -24.39 8.60 -11.64
C THR A 149 -25.48 8.26 -10.63
N VAL A 150 -25.93 9.28 -9.91
CA VAL A 150 -27.08 9.18 -9.00
C VAL A 150 -28.28 8.92 -9.90
N GLY A 151 -28.86 7.72 -9.78
CA GLY A 151 -30.16 7.38 -10.36
C GLY A 151 -31.28 7.74 -9.39
#